data_AF-A0A7X0XUW9-F1
#
_entry.id   AF-A0A7X0XUW9-F1
#
_cell.length_a   1.000
_cell.length_b   1.000
_cell.length_c   1.000
_cell.angle_alpha   90.00
_cell.angle_beta   90.00
_cell.angle_gamma   90.00
#
_symmetry.space_group_name_H-M   'P 1'
#
loop_
_entity.id
_entity.type
_entity.pdbx_description
1 polymer ?
#
loop_
_entity_poly.entity_id
_entity_poly.type
_entity_poly.pdbx_seq_one_letter_code
_entity_poly.pdbx_strand_id
1 'polypeptide(L)'
;MKKICIGIVLSLILVYAGISFSQPPILKGSSENWSAVYKPRKGDEADTEKYPWIGTIKWKKSGKVKLLKMEQIEGEKTYPLFDREILAIEAGNFNGKKLMDNETYYNPPRKKDLEDGTTFKITWEKDGKVASELLDLKWKRRMFVKPLI
;
A
#
# COMPACT_ATOMS: atom_id res chain seq x y z
N MET A 1 -22.41 22.22 32.14
CA MET A 1 -22.45 20.92 31.41
C MET A 1 -21.89 20.99 29.99
N LYS A 2 -22.47 21.75 29.04
CA LYS A 2 -21.98 21.78 27.62
C LYS A 2 -20.47 22.03 27.48
N LYS A 3 -19.89 22.99 28.22
CA LYS A 3 -18.45 23.31 28.18
C LYS A 3 -17.54 22.17 28.71
N ILE A 4 -18.02 21.42 29.71
CA ILE A 4 -17.29 20.26 30.28
C ILE A 4 -17.31 19.09 29.29
N CYS A 5 -18.46 18.84 28.66
CA CYS A 5 -18.57 17.83 27.61
C CYS A 5 -17.67 18.14 26.40
N ILE A 6 -17.59 19.42 25.99
CA ILE A 6 -16.69 19.86 24.91
C ILE A 6 -15.23 19.62 25.30
N GLY A 7 -14.84 19.94 26.54
CA GLY A 7 -13.49 19.69 27.05
C GLY A 7 -13.10 18.20 26.99
N ILE A 8 -13.98 17.32 27.47
CA ILE A 8 -13.76 15.86 27.44
C ILE A 8 -13.60 15.34 26.00
N VAL A 9 -14.46 15.79 25.08
CA VAL A 9 -14.39 15.40 23.67
C VAL A 9 -13.08 15.86 23.03
N LEU A 10 -12.63 17.09 23.30
CA LEU A 10 -11.34 17.59 22.80
C LEU A 10 -10.15 16.80 23.36
N SER A 11 -10.17 16.46 24.65
CA SER A 11 -9.14 15.61 25.24
C SER A 11 -9.09 14.22 24.60
N LEU A 12 -10.25 13.60 24.34
CA LEU A 12 -10.32 12.31 23.65
C LEU A 12 -9.77 12.39 22.21
N ILE A 13 -10.06 13.48 21.48
CA ILE A 13 -9.53 13.72 20.13
C ILE A 13 -8.00 13.88 20.18
N LEU A 14 -7.46 14.62 21.15
CA LEU A 14 -6.02 14.81 21.30
C LEU A 14 -5.29 13.51 21.63
N VAL A 15 -5.85 12.69 22.55
CA VAL A 15 -5.30 11.36 22.85
C VAL A 15 -5.33 10.48 21.62
N TYR A 16 -6.45 10.45 20.88
CA TYR A 16 -6.59 9.67 19.65
C TYR A 16 -5.63 10.14 18.54
N ALA A 17 -5.43 11.45 18.40
CA ALA A 17 -4.47 12.02 17.49
C ALA A 17 -3.04 11.60 17.88
N GLY A 18 -2.67 11.69 19.16
CA GLY A 18 -1.37 11.26 19.67
C GLY A 18 -1.07 9.79 19.37
N ILE A 19 -2.02 8.90 19.65
CA ILE A 19 -1.91 7.45 19.33
C ILE A 19 -1.82 7.23 17.81
N SER A 20 -2.54 8.01 17.02
CA SER A 20 -2.46 7.93 15.54
C SER A 20 -1.09 8.38 15.02
N PHE A 21 -0.51 9.44 15.60
CA PHE A 21 0.82 9.95 15.24
C PHE A 21 1.95 9.00 15.58
N SER A 22 1.79 8.17 16.61
CA SER A 22 2.77 7.13 16.97
C SER A 22 2.65 5.87 16.13
N GLN A 23 1.68 5.78 15.21
CA GLN A 23 1.56 4.63 14.33
C GLN A 23 2.67 4.65 13.27
N PRO A 24 3.18 3.48 12.88
CA PRO A 24 4.17 3.36 11.81
C PRO A 24 3.64 3.99 10.50
N PRO A 25 4.52 4.64 9.71
CA PRO A 25 4.14 5.22 8.42
C PRO A 25 3.73 4.13 7.43
N ILE A 26 3.21 4.56 6.28
CA ILE A 26 2.84 3.69 5.15
C ILE A 26 3.55 4.16 3.89
N LEU A 27 3.64 3.29 2.89
CA LEU A 27 3.96 3.69 1.52
C LEU A 27 2.65 3.77 0.74
N LYS A 28 2.44 4.89 0.06
CA LYS A 28 1.23 5.11 -0.74
C LYS A 28 1.55 5.86 -2.03
N GLY A 29 0.98 5.38 -3.12
CA GLY A 29 1.07 6.01 -4.44
C GLY A 29 -0.26 5.96 -5.18
N SER A 30 -0.46 6.89 -6.12
CA SER A 30 -1.52 6.79 -7.12
C SER A 30 -1.07 7.41 -8.44
N SER A 31 -1.48 6.80 -9.53
CA SER A 31 -1.29 7.21 -10.92
C SER A 31 -2.67 7.50 -11.53
N GLU A 32 -2.85 7.53 -12.85
CA GLU A 32 -4.19 7.75 -13.41
C GLU A 32 -5.14 6.58 -13.12
N ASN A 33 -4.69 5.34 -13.34
CA ASN A 33 -5.54 4.17 -13.29
C ASN A 33 -5.30 3.28 -12.07
N TRP A 34 -4.15 3.38 -11.43
CA TRP A 34 -3.77 2.55 -10.30
C TRP A 34 -3.57 3.35 -9.00
N SER A 35 -3.69 2.63 -7.89
CA SER A 35 -3.29 3.09 -6.56
C SER A 35 -2.65 1.94 -5.81
N ALA A 36 -1.61 2.22 -5.05
CA ALA A 36 -0.96 1.23 -4.18
C ALA A 36 -0.87 1.77 -2.76
N VAL A 37 -1.08 0.87 -1.80
CA VAL A 37 -0.88 1.13 -0.38
C VAL A 37 -0.18 -0.07 0.22
N TYR A 38 0.97 0.16 0.84
CA TYR A 38 1.63 -0.80 1.71
C TYR A 38 1.56 -0.29 3.14
N LYS A 39 1.03 -1.11 4.03
CA LYS A 39 0.83 -0.73 5.42
C LYS A 39 1.09 -1.90 6.36
N PRO A 40 1.51 -1.62 7.60
CA PRO A 40 1.64 -2.67 8.60
C PRO A 40 0.27 -3.25 8.97
N ARG A 41 0.24 -4.56 9.17
CA ARG A 41 -0.89 -5.31 9.74
C ARG A 41 -0.50 -5.93 11.08
N LYS A 42 -1.49 -6.47 11.78
CA LYS A 42 -1.24 -7.34 12.94
C LYS A 42 -0.69 -8.66 12.41
N GLY A 43 0.45 -9.08 12.96
CA GLY A 43 1.02 -10.41 12.68
C GLY A 43 0.20 -11.51 13.35
N ASP A 44 0.37 -12.74 12.89
CA ASP A 44 -0.14 -13.97 13.51
C ASP A 44 1.03 -14.90 13.93
N GLU A 45 0.71 -16.10 14.41
CA GLU A 45 1.72 -17.05 14.91
C GLU A 45 2.66 -17.57 13.82
N ALA A 46 2.28 -17.45 12.54
CA ALA A 46 3.13 -17.84 11.41
C ALA A 46 4.05 -16.69 10.95
N ASP A 47 3.84 -15.48 11.46
CA ASP A 47 4.64 -14.32 11.07
C ASP A 47 5.95 -14.22 11.87
N THR A 48 7.05 -13.99 11.16
CA THR A 48 8.35 -13.73 11.78
C THR A 48 8.47 -12.29 12.28
N GLU A 49 7.67 -11.38 11.73
CA GLU A 49 7.64 -9.96 12.10
C GLU A 49 6.46 -9.65 13.03
N LYS A 50 6.67 -8.76 14.01
CA LYS A 50 5.59 -8.32 14.91
C LYS A 50 4.49 -7.57 14.16
N TYR A 51 4.87 -6.81 13.14
CA TYR A 51 3.97 -6.01 12.31
C TYR A 51 4.39 -6.11 10.83
N PRO A 52 4.16 -7.25 10.17
CA PRO A 52 4.49 -7.41 8.77
C PRO A 52 3.66 -6.43 7.95
N TRP A 53 4.17 -6.00 6.80
CA TRP A 53 3.40 -5.15 5.91
C TRP A 53 2.66 -5.94 4.85
N ILE A 54 1.55 -5.36 4.43
CA ILE A 54 0.73 -5.87 3.33
C ILE A 54 0.51 -4.77 2.30
N GLY A 55 0.80 -5.13 1.06
CA GLY A 55 0.56 -4.37 -0.14
C GLY A 55 -0.84 -4.60 -0.69
N THR A 56 -1.42 -3.54 -1.20
CA THR A 56 -2.69 -3.58 -1.92
C THR A 56 -2.61 -2.63 -3.09
N ILE A 57 -2.62 -3.20 -4.30
CA ILE A 57 -2.60 -2.46 -5.56
C ILE A 57 -3.97 -2.59 -6.21
N LYS A 58 -4.60 -1.46 -6.53
CA LYS A 58 -5.99 -1.39 -6.98
C LYS A 58 -6.13 -0.61 -8.26
N TRP A 59 -6.82 -1.23 -9.22
CA TRP A 59 -7.40 -0.59 -10.38
C TRP A 59 -8.53 0.34 -9.94
N LYS A 60 -8.50 1.58 -10.44
CA LYS A 60 -9.42 2.65 -10.06
C LYS A 60 -10.59 2.83 -11.01
N LYS A 61 -10.47 2.35 -12.25
CA LYS A 61 -11.54 2.49 -13.25
C LYS A 61 -12.54 1.33 -13.10
N SER A 62 -13.65 1.44 -13.84
CA SER A 62 -14.67 0.38 -13.90
C SER A 62 -14.15 -0.86 -14.63
N GLY A 63 -14.86 -1.98 -14.49
CA GLY A 63 -14.52 -3.25 -15.15
C GLY A 63 -13.31 -3.98 -14.56
N LYS A 64 -13.05 -5.18 -15.06
CA LYS A 64 -11.79 -5.91 -14.79
C LYS A 64 -10.71 -5.39 -15.75
N VAL A 65 -9.46 -5.52 -15.34
CA VAL A 65 -8.26 -5.24 -16.13
C VAL A 65 -7.36 -6.47 -16.05
N LYS A 66 -6.56 -6.71 -17.07
CA LYS A 66 -5.52 -7.73 -17.04
C LYS A 66 -4.20 -7.07 -16.66
N LEU A 67 -3.55 -7.59 -15.64
CA LEU A 67 -2.24 -7.11 -15.20
C LEU A 67 -1.18 -7.95 -15.91
N LEU A 68 -0.30 -7.29 -16.67
CA LEU A 68 0.68 -8.00 -17.53
C LEU A 68 2.06 -8.05 -16.88
N LYS A 69 2.48 -6.93 -16.29
CA LYS A 69 3.80 -6.80 -15.68
C LYS A 69 3.77 -5.73 -14.60
N MET A 70 4.56 -5.95 -13.56
CA MET A 70 4.83 -4.93 -12.57
C MET A 70 6.31 -4.95 -12.20
N GLU A 71 6.92 -3.77 -12.16
CA GLU A 71 8.35 -3.61 -11.97
C GLU A 71 8.62 -2.51 -10.94
N GLN A 72 9.67 -2.65 -10.15
CA GLN A 72 10.20 -1.62 -9.26
C GLN A 72 11.38 -0.93 -9.94
N ILE A 73 11.36 0.40 -9.96
CA ILE A 73 12.43 1.23 -10.49
C ILE A 73 13.25 1.74 -9.30
N GLU A 74 14.56 1.48 -9.33
CA GLU A 74 15.53 1.97 -8.35
C GLU A 74 16.69 2.64 -9.09
N GLY A 75 16.69 3.97 -9.12
CA GLY A 75 17.62 4.75 -9.95
C GLY A 75 17.46 4.38 -11.43
N GLU A 76 18.53 3.91 -12.05
CA GLU A 76 18.54 3.47 -13.45
C GLU A 76 18.14 1.99 -13.64
N LYS A 77 17.98 1.23 -12.54
CA LYS A 77 17.67 -0.21 -12.60
C LYS A 77 16.18 -0.46 -12.50
N THR A 78 15.72 -1.49 -13.19
CA THR A 78 14.32 -1.94 -13.16
C THR A 78 14.29 -3.43 -12.80
N TYR A 79 13.51 -3.76 -11.76
CA TYR A 79 13.40 -5.11 -11.21
C TYR A 79 11.97 -5.64 -11.37
N PRO A 80 11.76 -6.86 -11.89
CA PRO A 80 10.43 -7.46 -11.89
C PRO A 80 9.99 -7.74 -10.45
N LEU A 81 8.75 -7.38 -10.12
CA LEU A 81 8.19 -7.62 -8.78
C LEU A 81 7.44 -8.94 -8.66
N PHE A 82 6.76 -9.36 -9.74
CA PHE A 82 5.90 -10.53 -9.72
C PHE A 82 6.06 -11.35 -10.98
N ASP A 83 6.05 -12.67 -10.81
CA ASP A 83 5.95 -13.61 -11.91
C ASP A 83 4.55 -13.61 -12.52
N ARG A 84 4.45 -14.10 -13.76
CA ARG A 84 3.20 -14.10 -14.54
C ARG A 84 2.05 -14.82 -13.82
N GLU A 85 2.36 -15.83 -13.02
CA GLU A 85 1.37 -16.62 -12.27
C GLU A 85 0.67 -15.78 -11.20
N ILE A 86 1.41 -14.95 -10.46
CA ILE A 86 0.85 -14.05 -9.43
C ILE A 86 -0.08 -13.00 -10.06
N LEU A 87 0.23 -12.58 -11.29
CA LEU A 87 -0.52 -11.57 -12.04
C LEU A 87 -1.73 -12.15 -12.79
N ALA A 88 -1.85 -13.47 -12.88
CA ALA A 88 -2.96 -14.13 -13.53
C ALA A 88 -4.27 -13.91 -12.75
N ILE A 89 -5.34 -13.57 -13.47
CA ILE A 89 -6.65 -13.31 -12.87
C ILE A 89 -7.17 -14.60 -12.24
N GLU A 90 -7.53 -14.55 -10.96
CA GLU A 90 -8.17 -15.63 -10.17
C GLU A 90 -7.32 -16.89 -9.97
N ALA A 91 -6.22 -17.07 -10.71
CA ALA A 91 -5.21 -18.10 -10.48
C ALA A 91 -4.07 -17.60 -9.57
N GLY A 92 -3.79 -16.30 -9.57
CA GLY A 92 -2.80 -15.65 -8.70
C GLY A 92 -3.43 -14.75 -7.65
N ASN A 93 -2.62 -13.86 -7.07
CA ASN A 93 -3.08 -12.89 -6.06
C ASN A 93 -3.86 -11.70 -6.66
N PHE A 94 -4.10 -11.70 -7.96
CA PHE A 94 -4.84 -10.68 -8.69
C PHE A 94 -6.23 -11.14 -9.10
N ASN A 95 -7.27 -10.37 -8.77
CA ASN A 95 -8.67 -10.72 -9.12
C ASN A 95 -9.26 -9.91 -10.29
N GLY A 96 -8.40 -9.29 -11.11
CA GLY A 96 -8.84 -8.40 -12.19
C GLY A 96 -9.11 -6.97 -11.76
N LYS A 97 -9.06 -6.65 -10.45
CA LYS A 97 -9.16 -5.26 -9.93
C LYS A 97 -8.18 -4.97 -8.82
N LYS A 98 -7.86 -5.95 -8.00
CA LYS A 98 -7.02 -5.81 -6.82
C LYS A 98 -5.98 -6.92 -6.82
N LEU A 99 -4.71 -6.52 -6.67
CA LEU A 99 -3.58 -7.39 -6.39
C LEU A 99 -3.27 -7.27 -4.89
N MET A 100 -3.22 -8.42 -4.23
CA MET A 100 -2.70 -8.55 -2.87
C MET A 100 -1.23 -8.91 -2.94
N ASP A 101 -0.39 -8.15 -2.24
CA ASP A 101 1.04 -8.39 -2.19
C ASP A 101 1.47 -8.50 -0.73
N ASN A 102 1.83 -9.70 -0.32
CA ASN A 102 2.23 -9.98 1.06
C ASN A 102 3.75 -10.04 1.22
N GLU A 103 4.52 -9.85 0.15
CA GLU A 103 5.92 -10.26 0.09
C GLU A 103 6.87 -9.09 -0.12
N THR A 104 6.62 -8.21 -1.09
CA THR A 104 7.59 -7.18 -1.52
C THR A 104 8.11 -6.32 -0.37
N TYR A 105 7.24 -5.97 0.57
CA TYR A 105 7.62 -5.22 1.77
C TYR A 105 7.23 -5.93 3.05
N TYR A 106 7.11 -7.27 3.05
CA TYR A 106 6.76 -8.05 4.27
C TYR A 106 7.55 -7.54 5.48
N ASN A 107 8.87 -7.44 5.29
CA ASN A 107 9.76 -6.70 6.17
C ASN A 107 9.72 -5.22 5.79
N PRO A 108 9.29 -4.32 6.70
CA PRO A 108 9.19 -2.90 6.38
C PRO A 108 10.53 -2.34 5.90
N PRO A 109 10.55 -1.65 4.75
CA PRO A 109 11.77 -1.04 4.26
C PRO A 109 12.22 0.06 5.22
N ARG A 110 13.52 0.19 5.47
CA ARG A 110 14.01 1.26 6.33
C ARG A 110 13.96 2.56 5.54
N LYS A 111 13.63 3.68 6.19
CA LYS A 111 13.60 4.99 5.53
C LYS A 111 14.90 5.35 4.80
N LYS A 112 16.04 4.92 5.34
CA LYS A 112 17.35 5.12 4.72
C LYS A 112 17.55 4.31 3.43
N ASP A 113 16.82 3.21 3.26
CA ASP A 113 16.96 2.30 2.11
C ASP A 113 16.05 2.75 0.95
N LEU A 114 14.95 3.46 1.25
CA LEU A 114 13.99 3.98 0.26
C LEU A 114 14.02 5.51 0.13
N GLU A 115 14.88 6.22 0.87
CA GLU A 115 14.87 7.69 0.99
C GLU A 115 13.43 8.25 1.13
N ASP A 116 12.93 8.91 0.08
CA ASP A 116 11.59 9.51 0.00
C ASP A 116 10.49 8.59 -0.57
N GLY A 117 10.85 7.46 -1.19
CA GLY A 117 9.89 6.54 -1.81
C GLY A 117 10.48 5.50 -2.77
N THR A 118 9.60 4.85 -3.53
CA THR A 118 9.94 3.94 -4.63
C THR A 118 9.00 4.21 -5.81
N THR A 119 9.39 3.85 -7.03
CA THR A 119 8.52 3.99 -8.20
C THR A 119 8.22 2.62 -8.78
N PHE A 120 6.93 2.34 -8.98
CA PHE A 120 6.51 1.14 -9.67
C PHE A 120 6.08 1.46 -11.10
N LYS A 121 6.47 0.62 -12.05
CA LYS A 121 5.94 0.63 -13.41
C LYS A 121 4.93 -0.50 -13.55
N ILE A 122 3.69 -0.14 -13.85
CA ILE A 122 2.59 -1.08 -13.99
C ILE A 122 2.21 -1.15 -15.47
N THR A 123 2.27 -2.34 -16.06
CA THR A 123 1.82 -2.61 -17.43
C THR A 123 0.58 -3.47 -17.40
N TRP A 124 -0.47 -3.01 -18.09
CA TRP A 124 -1.80 -3.58 -18.03
C TRP A 124 -2.48 -3.57 -19.40
N GLU A 125 -3.50 -4.40 -19.54
CA GLU A 125 -4.31 -4.53 -20.75
C GLU A 125 -5.79 -4.40 -20.41
N LYS A 126 -6.50 -3.57 -21.18
CA LYS A 126 -7.96 -3.45 -21.10
C LYS A 126 -8.54 -3.26 -22.49
N ASP A 127 -9.58 -4.01 -22.82
CA ASP A 127 -10.29 -3.92 -24.10
C ASP A 127 -9.33 -4.04 -25.32
N GLY A 128 -8.34 -4.95 -25.21
CA GLY A 128 -7.30 -5.18 -26.22
C GLY A 128 -6.20 -4.10 -26.30
N LYS A 129 -6.28 -3.04 -25.47
CA LYS A 129 -5.27 -1.98 -25.42
C LYS A 129 -4.30 -2.21 -24.28
N VAL A 130 -3.01 -2.25 -24.61
CA VAL A 130 -1.92 -2.32 -23.63
C VAL A 130 -1.43 -0.91 -23.30
N ALA A 131 -1.23 -0.64 -22.02
CA ALA A 131 -0.68 0.60 -21.52
C ALA A 131 0.27 0.35 -20.34
N SER A 132 1.14 1.32 -20.08
CA SER A 132 2.01 1.34 -18.91
C SER A 132 1.89 2.68 -18.18
N GLU A 133 1.99 2.67 -16.87
CA GLU A 133 2.03 3.88 -16.05
C GLU A 133 3.01 3.76 -14.90
N LEU A 134 3.57 4.90 -14.50
CA LEU A 134 4.41 5.02 -13.33
C LEU A 134 3.54 5.36 -12.11
N LEU A 135 3.88 4.73 -11.00
CA LEU A 135 3.20 4.84 -9.72
C LEU A 135 4.24 5.12 -8.65
N ASP A 136 4.40 6.39 -8.28
CA ASP A 136 5.34 6.79 -7.23
C ASP A 136 4.72 6.54 -5.85
N LEU A 137 5.33 5.64 -5.08
CA LEU A 137 4.98 5.39 -3.70
C LEU A 137 5.86 6.25 -2.80
N LYS A 138 5.22 7.06 -1.97
CA LYS A 138 5.91 7.92 -1.01
C LYS A 138 5.54 7.55 0.41
N TRP A 139 6.44 7.82 1.34
CA TRP A 139 6.15 7.73 2.76
C TRP A 139 4.99 8.68 3.12
N LYS A 140 3.99 8.14 3.82
CA LYS A 140 2.88 8.91 4.38
C LYS A 140 2.69 8.56 5.84
N ARG A 141 2.56 9.60 6.67
CA ARG A 141 2.10 9.43 8.06
C ARG A 141 0.63 9.02 8.06
N ARG A 142 0.24 8.22 9.04
CA ARG A 142 -1.15 7.82 9.26
C ARG A 142 -1.79 8.76 10.28
N MET A 143 -3.01 9.19 10.01
CA MET A 143 -3.84 9.94 10.95
C MET A 143 -5.21 9.27 11.04
N PHE A 144 -5.84 9.30 12.21
CA PHE A 144 -7.16 8.73 12.46
C PHE A 144 -7.28 7.25 12.07
N VAL A 145 -6.30 6.46 12.49
CA VAL A 145 -6.26 5.02 12.17
C VAL A 145 -6.48 4.19 13.42
N LYS A 146 -7.10 3.02 13.25
CA LYS A 146 -7.14 2.02 14.32
C LYS A 146 -5.69 1.64 14.68
N PRO A 147 -5.31 1.74 15.97
CA PRO A 147 -3.99 1.35 16.42
C PRO A 147 -3.72 -0.12 16.12
N LEU A 148 -2.47 -0.43 15.76
CA LEU A 148 -1.98 -1.80 15.71
C LEU A 148 -1.65 -2.21 17.15
N ILE A 149 -2.67 -2.62 17.91
CA ILE A 149 -2.57 -3.17 19.27
C ILE A 149 -3.17 -4.58 19.23
#